data_AF-A0A7X8ZPB7-F1
#
_entry.id   AF-A0A7X8ZPB7-F1
#
_cell.length_a   1.000
_cell.length_b   1.000
_cell.length_c   1.000
_cell.angle_alpha   90.00
_cell.angle_beta   90.00
_cell.angle_gamma   90.00
#
_symmetry.space_group_name_H-M   'P 1'
#
loop_
_entity.id
_entity.type
_entity.pdbx_description
1 polymer ?
#
loop_
_entity_poly.entity_id
_entity_poly.type
_entity_poly.pdbx_seq_one_letter_code
_entity_poly.pdbx_strand_id
1 'polypeptide(L)'
;METVADYFGSYVFNDEVMKERLPKEIYKALKKTVMEGKELDLTIANSVANAMKNWAVEKGCTHYTHWFQPMTGITAEKHEAFISPIDGGKVLLEFSGKELISGEPDASSFPSGGIRATF
;
A
#
# COMPACT_ATOMS: atom_id res chain seq x y z
N MET A 1 -28.96 -12.44 -9.72
CA MET A 1 -28.86 -10.96 -9.69
C MET A 1 -27.87 -10.66 -8.59
N GLU A 2 -26.78 -9.98 -8.92
CA GLU A 2 -25.82 -9.53 -7.90
C GLU A 2 -26.52 -8.55 -6.96
N THR A 3 -26.24 -8.67 -5.67
CA THR A 3 -26.72 -7.80 -4.61
C THR A 3 -25.60 -6.87 -4.15
N VAL A 4 -25.94 -5.80 -3.44
CA VAL A 4 -24.93 -4.90 -2.84
C VAL A 4 -23.94 -5.66 -1.96
N ALA A 5 -24.42 -6.70 -1.26
CA ALA A 5 -23.59 -7.52 -0.40
C ALA A 5 -22.51 -8.32 -1.17
N ASP A 6 -22.76 -8.65 -2.44
CA ASP A 6 -21.85 -9.48 -3.23
C ASP A 6 -20.59 -8.71 -3.68
N TYR A 7 -20.70 -7.39 -3.92
CA TYR A 7 -19.58 -6.57 -4.40
C TYR A 7 -19.07 -5.55 -3.39
N PHE A 8 -19.78 -5.32 -2.28
CA PHE A 8 -19.33 -4.39 -1.24
C PHE A 8 -17.97 -4.85 -0.68
N GLY A 9 -16.98 -3.96 -0.68
CA GLY A 9 -15.63 -4.27 -0.20
C GLY A 9 -14.81 -5.21 -1.10
N SER A 10 -15.32 -5.60 -2.27
CA SER A 10 -14.64 -6.54 -3.19
C SER A 10 -13.29 -6.03 -3.75
N TYR A 11 -13.07 -4.71 -3.69
CA TYR A 11 -11.81 -4.04 -4.05
C TYR A 11 -11.11 -3.44 -2.83
N VAL A 12 -11.25 -4.06 -1.66
CA VAL A 12 -10.54 -3.68 -0.44
C VAL A 12 -9.68 -4.85 0.03
N PHE A 13 -8.39 -4.61 0.28
CA PHE A 13 -7.51 -5.58 0.93
C PHE A 13 -7.80 -5.62 2.44
N ASN A 14 -8.98 -6.16 2.78
CA ASN A 14 -9.55 -6.14 4.13
C ASN A 14 -9.00 -7.28 5.02
N ASP A 15 -9.53 -7.41 6.24
CA ASP A 15 -9.13 -8.43 7.21
C ASP A 15 -9.28 -9.87 6.70
N GLU A 16 -10.36 -10.16 5.98
CA GLU A 16 -10.62 -11.48 5.40
C GLU A 16 -9.59 -11.82 4.32
N VAL A 17 -9.35 -10.89 3.39
CA VAL A 17 -8.34 -11.03 2.34
C VAL A 17 -6.94 -11.17 2.95
N MET A 18 -6.62 -10.36 3.97
CA MET A 18 -5.35 -10.48 4.70
C MET A 18 -5.18 -11.85 5.35
N LYS A 19 -6.23 -12.36 6.00
CA LYS A 19 -6.20 -13.67 6.66
C LYS A 19 -6.05 -14.83 5.68
N GLU A 20 -6.61 -14.70 4.48
CA GLU A 20 -6.48 -15.69 3.40
C GLU A 20 -5.09 -15.68 2.77
N ARG A 21 -4.52 -14.50 2.54
CA ARG A 21 -3.31 -14.33 1.72
C ARG A 21 -2.00 -14.28 2.50
N LEU A 22 -2.04 -13.86 3.76
CA LEU A 22 -0.83 -13.74 4.57
C LEU A 22 -0.52 -15.05 5.29
N PRO A 23 0.77 -15.39 5.47
CA PRO A 23 1.15 -16.46 6.39
C PRO A 23 0.57 -16.20 7.78
N LYS A 24 0.08 -17.26 8.43
CA LYS A 24 -0.61 -17.20 9.73
C LYS A 24 0.12 -16.35 10.77
N GLU A 25 1.43 -16.48 10.85
CA GLU A 25 2.24 -15.75 11.83
C GLU A 25 2.42 -14.27 11.45
N ILE A 26 2.52 -13.95 10.14
CA ILE A 26 2.55 -12.57 9.65
C ILE A 26 1.22 -11.87 9.91
N TYR A 27 0.09 -12.54 9.62
CA TYR A 27 -1.25 -12.00 9.91
C TYR A 27 -1.43 -11.67 11.39
N LYS A 28 -1.10 -12.61 12.28
CA LYS A 28 -1.18 -12.39 13.73
C LYS A 28 -0.26 -11.26 14.19
N ALA A 29 0.97 -11.22 13.69
CA ALA A 29 1.93 -10.20 14.06
C ALA A 29 1.44 -8.81 13.60
N LEU A 30 0.94 -8.69 12.38
CA LEU A 30 0.34 -7.46 11.86
C LEU A 30 -0.84 -7.00 12.72
N LYS A 31 -1.79 -7.89 13.04
CA LYS A 31 -2.94 -7.57 13.91
C LYS A 31 -2.49 -7.08 15.29
N LYS A 32 -1.48 -7.73 15.87
CA LYS A 32 -0.91 -7.32 17.16
C LYS A 32 -0.28 -5.94 17.07
N THR A 33 0.54 -5.67 16.05
CA THR A 33 1.15 -4.36 15.81
C THR A 33 0.11 -3.25 15.71
N VAL A 34 -0.97 -3.47 14.95
CA VAL A 34 -2.08 -2.52 14.81
C VAL A 34 -2.80 -2.28 16.13
N MET A 35 -3.10 -3.35 16.89
CA MET A 35 -3.79 -3.24 18.18
C MET A 35 -2.95 -2.53 19.24
N GLU A 36 -1.64 -2.75 19.23
CA GLU A 36 -0.70 -2.17 20.21
C GLU A 36 -0.18 -0.79 19.78
N GLY A 37 -0.51 -0.31 18.57
CA GLY A 37 -0.02 0.96 18.03
C GLY A 37 1.50 1.00 17.86
N LYS A 38 2.13 -0.15 17.61
CA LYS A 38 3.59 -0.27 17.45
C LYS A 38 4.02 0.02 16.02
N GLU A 39 5.30 0.32 15.85
CA GLU A 39 5.91 0.40 14.52
C GLU A 39 5.83 -0.96 13.80
N LEU A 40 5.59 -0.90 12.49
CA LEU A 40 5.52 -2.10 11.65
C LEU A 40 6.94 -2.56 11.29
N ASP A 41 7.29 -3.76 11.75
CA ASP A 41 8.55 -4.40 11.39
C ASP A 41 8.67 -4.58 9.87
N LEU A 42 9.85 -4.29 9.32
CA LEU A 42 10.10 -4.32 7.88
C LEU A 42 9.89 -5.71 7.27
N THR A 43 10.15 -6.78 8.00
CA THR A 43 9.93 -8.16 7.54
C THR A 43 8.44 -8.45 7.37
N ILE A 44 7.64 -8.00 8.34
CA ILE A 44 6.18 -8.07 8.27
C ILE A 44 5.69 -7.20 7.11
N ALA A 45 6.17 -5.97 7.01
CA ALA A 45 5.80 -5.04 5.95
C ALA A 45 6.09 -5.59 4.55
N ASN A 46 7.26 -6.19 4.32
CA ASN A 46 7.62 -6.81 3.04
C ASN A 46 6.66 -7.95 2.66
N SER A 47 6.29 -8.77 3.65
CA SER A 47 5.34 -9.87 3.43
C SER A 47 3.95 -9.34 3.06
N VAL A 48 3.50 -8.28 3.75
CA VAL A 48 2.23 -7.61 3.48
C VAL A 48 2.24 -6.93 2.12
N ALA A 49 3.28 -6.17 1.79
CA ALA A 49 3.43 -5.48 0.51
C ALA A 49 3.38 -6.46 -0.66
N ASN A 50 4.09 -7.59 -0.58
CA ASN A 50 4.05 -8.59 -1.64
C ASN A 50 2.65 -9.21 -1.81
N ALA A 51 1.95 -9.50 -0.71
CA ALA A 51 0.58 -10.03 -0.76
C ALA A 51 -0.41 -9.00 -1.33
N MET A 52 -0.29 -7.72 -0.93
CA MET A 52 -1.10 -6.61 -1.45
C MET A 52 -0.90 -6.42 -2.94
N LYS A 53 0.36 -6.38 -3.40
CA LYS A 53 0.70 -6.26 -4.82
C LYS A 53 0.09 -7.38 -5.64
N ASN A 54 0.27 -8.63 -5.22
CA ASN A 54 -0.26 -9.77 -5.95
C ASN A 54 -1.80 -9.70 -6.05
N TRP A 55 -2.48 -9.40 -4.94
CA TRP A 55 -3.93 -9.21 -4.92
C TRP A 55 -4.40 -8.07 -5.83
N ALA A 56 -3.67 -6.95 -5.84
CA ALA A 56 -4.01 -5.80 -6.69
C ALA A 56 -3.80 -6.13 -8.18
N VAL A 57 -2.68 -6.78 -8.52
CA VAL A 57 -2.36 -7.18 -9.90
C VAL A 57 -3.37 -8.21 -10.43
N GLU A 58 -3.81 -9.16 -9.60
CA GLU A 58 -4.90 -10.09 -9.95
C GLU A 58 -6.21 -9.37 -10.29
N LYS A 59 -6.41 -8.16 -9.76
CA LYS A 59 -7.54 -7.28 -10.05
C LYS A 59 -7.29 -6.30 -11.19
N GLY A 60 -6.15 -6.41 -11.87
CA GLY A 60 -5.77 -5.57 -13.02
C GLY A 60 -5.08 -4.26 -12.64
N CYS A 61 -4.72 -4.04 -11.38
CA CYS A 61 -3.97 -2.85 -10.98
C CYS A 61 -2.53 -2.90 -11.54
N THR A 62 -2.08 -1.78 -12.10
CA THR A 62 -0.73 -1.61 -12.66
C THR A 62 0.12 -0.63 -11.86
N HIS A 63 -0.51 0.17 -11.00
CA HIS A 63 0.09 1.23 -10.20
C HIS A 63 -0.38 1.15 -8.75
N TYR A 64 0.37 1.77 -7.85
CA TYR A 64 -0.03 2.10 -6.49
C TYR A 64 0.09 3.62 -6.26
N THR A 65 -0.51 4.09 -5.18
CA THR A 65 -0.33 5.45 -4.71
C THR A 65 -0.43 5.51 -3.19
N HIS A 66 0.34 6.40 -2.58
CA HIS A 66 0.11 6.83 -1.20
C HIS A 66 -1.01 7.87 -1.22
N TRP A 67 -2.22 7.42 -0.93
CA TRP A 67 -3.37 8.32 -0.87
C TRP A 67 -3.32 9.16 0.41
N PHE A 68 -3.29 10.49 0.27
CA PHE A 68 -3.34 11.42 1.40
C PHE A 68 -4.17 12.65 1.07
N GLN A 69 -4.73 13.27 2.12
CA GLN A 69 -5.49 14.50 2.01
C GLN A 69 -4.70 15.67 2.60
N PRO A 70 -4.06 16.52 1.77
CA PRO A 70 -3.37 17.70 2.26
C PRO A 70 -4.35 18.73 2.85
N MET A 71 -3.82 19.63 3.69
CA MET A 71 -4.60 20.69 4.37
C MET A 71 -5.23 21.72 3.42
N THR A 72 -4.96 21.62 2.11
CA THR A 72 -5.58 22.43 1.06
C THR A 72 -7.03 22.01 0.75
N GLY A 73 -7.51 20.90 1.32
CA GLY A 73 -8.88 20.42 1.14
C GLY A 73 -9.14 19.67 -0.17
N ILE A 74 -8.09 19.45 -0.97
CA ILE A 74 -8.14 18.71 -2.24
C ILE A 74 -7.23 17.48 -2.10
N THR A 75 -7.65 16.32 -2.59
CA THR A 75 -6.81 15.11 -2.60
C THR A 75 -5.62 15.28 -3.54
N ALA A 76 -4.46 14.79 -3.10
CA ALA A 76 -3.28 14.64 -3.95
C ALA A 76 -2.87 13.17 -4.00
N GLU A 77 -2.46 12.71 -5.18
CA GLU A 77 -1.95 11.37 -5.38
C GLU A 77 -0.83 11.39 -6.41
N LYS A 78 0.13 10.50 -6.24
CA LYS A 78 1.18 10.21 -7.22
C LYS A 78 1.09 8.73 -7.57
N HIS A 79 0.92 8.42 -8.84
CA HIS A 79 0.82 7.03 -9.29
C HIS A 79 2.22 6.51 -9.60
N GLU A 80 2.60 5.42 -8.94
CA GLU A 80 3.85 4.72 -9.15
C GLU A 80 3.57 3.34 -9.71
N ALA A 81 4.23 2.99 -10.80
CA ALA A 81 4.00 1.69 -11.45
C ALA A 81 4.67 0.58 -10.63
N PHE A 82 4.06 -0.60 -10.60
CA PHE A 82 4.72 -1.77 -10.00
C PHE A 82 5.92 -2.26 -10.82
N ILE A 83 6.08 -1.79 -12.07
CA ILE A 83 7.12 -2.30 -12.97
C ILE A 83 8.52 -1.81 -12.56
N SER A 84 9.46 -2.74 -12.53
CA SER A 84 10.88 -2.49 -12.34
C SER A 84 11.63 -3.16 -13.49
N PRO A 85 12.30 -2.39 -14.37
CA PRO A 85 13.09 -2.95 -15.47
C PRO A 85 14.25 -3.80 -14.95
N ILE A 86 14.48 -4.95 -15.56
CA ILE A 86 15.63 -5.82 -15.27
C ILE A 86 16.43 -6.10 -16.54
N ASP A 87 17.66 -6.58 -16.35
CA ASP A 87 18.56 -6.91 -17.45
C ASP A 87 17.91 -7.86 -18.48
N GLY A 88 18.29 -7.68 -19.75
CA GLY A 88 17.78 -8.50 -20.84
C GLY A 88 16.37 -8.12 -21.33
N GLY A 89 15.92 -6.88 -21.08
CA GLY A 89 14.67 -6.35 -21.64
C GLY A 89 13.41 -6.93 -21.00
N LYS A 90 13.52 -7.42 -19.76
CA LYS A 90 12.40 -7.97 -18.98
C LYS A 90 11.97 -6.97 -17.89
N VAL A 91 10.82 -7.23 -17.30
CA VAL A 91 10.30 -6.45 -16.17
C VAL A 91 9.92 -7.38 -15.03
N LEU A 92 10.06 -6.89 -13.80
CA LEU A 92 9.54 -7.52 -12.60
C LEU A 92 8.52 -6.59 -11.95
N LEU A 93 7.51 -7.16 -11.29
CA LEU A 93 6.55 -6.38 -10.51
C LEU A 93 7.00 -6.32 -9.05
N GLU A 94 7.32 -5.12 -8.58
CA GLU A 94 7.85 -4.86 -7.24
C GLU A 94 6.91 -3.95 -6.46
N PHE A 95 6.78 -4.27 -5.17
CA PHE A 95 6.18 -3.40 -4.16
C PHE A 95 6.75 -3.85 -2.83
N SER A 96 7.53 -3.00 -2.19
CA SER A 96 8.31 -3.37 -1.01
C SER A 96 7.66 -2.86 0.27
N GLY A 97 8.05 -3.45 1.40
CA GLY A 97 7.65 -2.96 2.71
C GLY A 97 8.13 -1.54 2.98
N LYS A 98 9.19 -1.06 2.31
CA LYS A 98 9.64 0.33 2.42
C LYS A 98 8.61 1.30 1.88
N GLU A 99 8.10 1.03 0.68
CA GLU A 99 7.00 1.81 0.10
C GLU A 99 5.79 1.77 1.03
N LEU A 100 5.46 0.60 1.59
CA LEU A 100 4.33 0.45 2.51
C LEU A 100 4.44 1.28 3.80
N ILE A 101 5.60 1.29 4.47
CA ILE A 101 5.79 1.95 5.77
C ILE A 101 6.21 3.42 5.67
N SER A 102 6.89 3.78 4.59
CA SER A 102 7.54 5.08 4.43
C SER A 102 7.60 5.42 2.96
N GLY A 103 6.52 5.99 2.43
CA GLY A 103 6.66 6.85 1.26
C GLY A 103 7.52 8.03 1.69
N GLU A 104 8.74 8.14 1.16
CA GLU A 104 9.45 9.42 1.26
C GLU A 104 8.47 10.51 0.82
N PRO A 105 8.32 11.62 1.57
CA PRO A 105 7.50 12.73 1.14
C PRO A 105 8.19 13.39 -0.07
N ASP A 106 8.04 12.81 -1.25
CA ASP A 106 8.24 13.44 -2.56
C ASP A 106 7.26 14.61 -2.79
N ALA A 107 6.47 14.97 -1.77
CA ALA A 107 5.83 16.28 -1.75
C ALA A 107 6.83 17.46 -1.77
N SER A 108 8.16 17.21 -1.74
CA SER A 108 9.19 18.22 -1.96
C SER A 108 9.24 18.76 -3.40
N SER A 109 8.71 18.02 -4.38
CA SER A 109 8.64 18.43 -5.79
C SER A 109 7.40 19.30 -6.11
N PHE A 110 6.46 19.45 -5.17
CA PHE A 110 5.44 20.50 -5.28
C PHE A 110 6.03 21.88 -4.96
N PRO A 111 5.52 22.99 -5.54
CA PRO A 111 6.10 24.34 -5.42
C PRO A 111 6.18 24.96 -4.00
N SER A 112 5.92 24.18 -2.96
CA SER A 112 6.02 24.56 -1.54
C SER A 112 6.49 23.39 -0.68
N GLY A 113 7.50 22.64 -1.16
CA GLY A 113 8.10 21.53 -0.44
C GLY A 113 8.53 21.90 0.98
N GLY A 114 7.83 21.35 1.97
CA GLY A 114 8.39 21.16 3.31
C GLY A 114 8.00 22.14 4.43
N ILE A 115 7.10 23.11 4.24
CA ILE A 115 6.64 23.93 5.39
C ILE A 115 5.44 23.24 6.08
N ARG A 116 5.74 22.32 7.00
CA ARG A 116 4.83 22.02 8.11
C ARG A 116 4.96 23.14 9.14
N ALA A 117 4.19 24.22 8.99
CA ALA A 117 4.00 25.16 10.08
C ALA A 117 3.08 24.50 11.12
N THR A 118 3.67 23.99 12.20
CA THR A 118 2.94 23.73 13.45
C THR A 118 2.88 25.05 14.21
N PHE A 119 1.66 25.56 14.45
CA PHE A 119 1.42 26.57 15.49
C PHE A 119 1.33 25.90 16.86
#